data_AF-A0A662JXG7-F1
#
_entry.id   AF-A0A662JXG7-F1
#
_cell.length_a   1.000
_cell.length_b   1.000
_cell.length_c   1.000
_cell.angle_alpha   90.00
_cell.angle_beta   90.00
_cell.angle_gamma   90.00
#
_symmetry.space_group_name_H-M   'P 1'
#
loop_
_entity.id
_entity.type
_entity.pdbx_description
1 polymer ?
#
loop_
_entity_poly.entity_id
_entity_poly.type
_entity_poly.pdbx_seq_one_letter_code
_entity_poly.pdbx_strand_id
1 'polypeptide(L)' 'MKEDFFVITRLHKDDLRKLFKDNKKALEVIDELDEGEMQYIADKLANDYLEQLYWDSLKTIFEEFLEGR' A
#
# COMPACT_ATOMS: atom_id res chain seq x y z
N MET A 1 15.36 15.57 -15.48
CA MET A 1 14.87 16.05 -14.17
C MET A 1 14.63 14.82 -13.32
N LYS A 2 15.07 14.79 -12.06
CA LYS A 2 14.54 13.79 -11.13
C LYS A 2 13.11 14.22 -10.84
N GLU A 3 12.15 13.38 -11.19
CA GLU A 3 10.81 13.55 -10.66
C GLU A 3 10.89 13.22 -9.17
N ASP A 4 10.77 14.23 -8.32
CA ASP A 4 10.72 14.05 -6.88
C ASP A 4 9.32 13.55 -6.54
N PHE A 5 9.16 12.23 -6.40
CA PHE A 5 7.95 11.62 -5.88
C PHE A 5 8.02 11.49 -4.36
N PHE A 6 6.86 11.59 -3.70
CA PHE A 6 6.72 11.37 -2.27
C PHE A 6 6.05 10.01 -2.03
N VAL A 7 6.68 9.16 -1.23
CA VAL A 7 6.17 7.82 -0.93
C VAL A 7 5.06 7.90 0.11
N ILE A 8 3.85 7.47 -0.26
CA ILE A 8 2.69 7.43 0.63
C ILE A 8 2.49 6.07 1.32
N THR A 9 2.97 4.97 0.72
CA THR A 9 2.83 3.62 1.28
C THR A 9 3.98 2.70 0.85
N ARG A 10 4.28 1.70 1.67
CA ARG A 10 5.23 0.61 1.41
C ARG A 10 4.64 -0.68 1.99
N LEU A 11 4.81 -1.79 1.28
CA LEU A 11 4.36 -3.11 1.73
C LEU A 11 5.54 -3.91 2.29
N HIS A 12 5.43 -4.41 3.51
CA HIS A 12 6.39 -5.32 4.12
C HIS A 12 5.70 -6.63 4.54
N LYS A 13 6.44 -7.74 4.60
CA LYS A 13 5.90 -9.01 5.14
C LYS A 13 5.36 -8.85 6.56
N ASP A 14 5.94 -7.96 7.36
CA ASP A 14 5.49 -7.71 8.72
C ASP A 14 4.09 -7.09 8.80
N ASP A 15 3.65 -6.38 7.76
CA ASP A 15 2.27 -5.89 7.68
C ASP A 15 1.29 -7.06 7.57
N LEU A 16 1.63 -8.05 6.73
CA LEU A 16 0.86 -9.29 6.61
C LEU A 16 0.89 -10.08 7.92
N ARG A 17 2.07 -10.23 8.56
CA ARG A 17 2.17 -10.93 9.86
C ARG A 17 1.32 -10.26 10.92
N LYS A 18 1.30 -8.94 10.98
CA LYS A 18 0.49 -8.18 11.94
C LYS A 18 -1.01 -8.39 11.71
N LEU A 19 -1.45 -8.39 10.45
CA LEU A 19 -2.85 -8.61 10.06
C LEU A 19 -3.32 -10.05 10.34
N PHE A 20 -2.45 -11.03 10.11
CA PHE A 20 -2.77 -12.46 10.22
C PHE A 20 -2.16 -13.14 11.45
N LYS A 21 -1.80 -12.37 12.48
CA LYS A 21 -1.08 -12.85 13.68
C LYS A 21 -1.74 -14.04 14.39
N ASP A 22 -3.07 -14.18 14.27
CA ASP A 22 -3.85 -15.25 14.91
C ASP A 22 -4.14 -16.43 13.97
N ASN A 23 -3.66 -16.38 12.72
CA ASN A 23 -3.87 -17.41 11.71
C ASN A 23 -2.55 -18.13 11.39
N LYS A 24 -2.31 -19.26 12.07
CA LYS A 24 -1.09 -20.06 11.92
C LYS A 24 -0.79 -20.45 10.46
N LYS A 25 -1.81 -20.88 9.71
CA LYS A 25 -1.64 -21.28 8.30
C LYS A 25 -1.22 -20.09 7.43
N ALA A 26 -1.78 -18.92 7.67
CA ALA A 26 -1.39 -17.71 6.95
C ALA A 26 0.05 -17.31 7.27
N LEU A 27 0.48 -17.41 8.53
CA LEU A 27 1.85 -17.12 8.92
C LEU A 27 2.87 -18.03 8.24
N GLU A 28 2.59 -19.33 8.15
CA GLU A 28 3.43 -20.29 7.40
C GLU A 28 3.58 -19.86 5.93
N VAL A 29 2.50 -19.49 5.26
CA VAL A 29 2.56 -18.99 3.87
C VAL A 29 3.33 -17.67 3.77
N ILE A 30 3.10 -16.72 4.67
CA ILE A 30 3.77 -15.41 4.66
C ILE A 30 5.29 -15.56 4.80
N ASP A 31 5.74 -16.48 5.64
CA ASP A 31 7.16 -16.71 5.87
C ASP A 31 7.85 -17.25 4.61
N GLU A 32 7.15 -18.04 3.80
CA GLU A 32 7.65 -18.64 2.56
C GLU A 32 7.63 -17.70 1.33
N LEU A 33 6.87 -16.59 1.37
CA LEU A 33 6.75 -15.68 0.22
C LEU A 33 8.10 -15.19 -0.31
N ASP A 34 8.33 -15.25 -1.61
CA ASP A 34 9.53 -14.67 -2.21
C ASP A 34 9.34 -13.19 -2.59
N GLU A 35 10.40 -12.55 -3.11
CA GLU A 35 10.37 -11.16 -3.55
C GLU A 35 9.38 -10.95 -4.71
N GLY A 36 9.26 -11.91 -5.63
CA GLY A 36 8.36 -11.84 -6.77
C GLY A 36 6.89 -11.91 -6.36
N GLU A 37 6.57 -12.76 -5.39
CA GLU A 37 5.23 -12.86 -4.81
C GLU A 37 4.88 -11.60 -4.00
N MET A 38 5.83 -11.06 -3.23
CA MET A 38 5.65 -9.78 -2.54
C MET A 38 5.45 -8.62 -3.52
N GLN A 39 6.18 -8.60 -4.64
CA GLN A 39 5.99 -7.61 -5.71
C GLN A 39 4.61 -7.75 -6.33
N TYR A 40 4.14 -8.98 -6.60
CA TYR A 40 2.80 -9.23 -7.11
C TYR A 40 1.71 -8.69 -6.17
N ILE A 41 1.84 -8.92 -4.86
CA ILE A 41 0.90 -8.39 -3.87
C ILE A 41 0.95 -6.86 -3.86
N ALA A 42 2.14 -6.27 -3.90
CA ALA A 42 2.31 -4.82 -3.94
C ALA A 42 1.66 -4.18 -5.16
N ASP A 43 1.83 -4.77 -6.35
CA ASP A 43 1.25 -4.28 -7.60
C ASP A 43 -0.29 -4.37 -7.57
N LYS A 44 -0.84 -5.47 -7.02
CA LYS A 44 -2.29 -5.62 -6.87
C LYS A 44 -2.86 -4.62 -5.87
N LEU A 45 -2.19 -4.44 -4.74
CA LEU A 45 -2.59 -3.47 -3.71
C LEU A 45 -2.53 -2.03 -4.24
N ALA A 46 -1.50 -1.68 -5.01
CA ALA A 46 -1.38 -0.37 -5.63
C ALA A 46 -2.54 -0.08 -6.58
N ASN A 47 -2.90 -1.02 -7.45
CA ASN A 47 -4.04 -0.85 -8.35
C ASN A 47 -5.35 -0.68 -7.58
N ASP A 48 -5.60 -1.55 -6.59
CA ASP A 48 -6.81 -1.48 -5.76
C ASP A 48 -6.91 -0.15 -4.99
N TYR A 49 -5.81 0.30 -4.39
CA TYR A 49 -5.75 1.58 -3.67
C TYR A 49 -5.97 2.78 -4.60
N LEU A 50 -5.40 2.73 -5.81
CA LEU A 50 -5.61 3.77 -6.82
C LEU A 50 -7.07 3.84 -7.27
N GLU A 51 -7.70 2.70 -7.52
CA GLU A 51 -9.10 2.62 -7.96
C GLU A 51 -10.09 3.01 -6.87
N GLN A 52 -9.84 2.64 -5.61
CA GLN A 52 -10.80 2.85 -4.53
C GLN A 52 -10.73 4.22 -3.87
N LEU A 53 -9.55 4.84 -3.77
CA LEU A 53 -9.38 5.96 -2.85
C LEU A 53 -8.39 7.05 -3.25
N TYR A 54 -7.28 6.70 -3.92
CA TYR A 54 -6.17 7.64 -4.10
C TYR A 54 -6.58 8.93 -4.82
N TRP A 55 -7.23 8.81 -5.98
CA TRP A 55 -7.52 9.98 -6.83
C TRP A 55 -8.52 10.93 -6.18
N ASP A 56 -9.58 10.39 -5.60
CA ASP A 56 -10.62 11.17 -4.93
C ASP A 56 -10.07 11.85 -3.66
N SER A 57 -9.24 11.14 -2.88
CA SER A 57 -8.60 11.71 -1.69
C SER A 57 -7.59 12.78 -2.06
N LEU A 58 -6.77 12.56 -3.10
CA LEU A 58 -5.79 13.53 -3.55
C LEU A 58 -6.48 14.84 -3.95
N LYS A 59 -7.57 14.75 -4.72
CA LYS A 59 -8.35 15.92 -5.11
C LYS A 59 -8.90 16.63 -3.88
N THR A 60 -9.60 15.90 -3.00
CA THR A 60 -10.26 16.47 -1.81
C THR A 60 -9.25 17.18 -0.90
N ILE A 61 -8.15 16.51 -0.54
CA ILE A 61 -7.12 17.05 0.35
C ILE A 61 -6.43 18.27 -0.29
N PHE A 62 -6.23 18.26 -1.61
CA PHE A 62 -5.64 19.41 -2.29
C PHE A 62 -6.60 20.60 -2.38
N GLU A 63 -7.90 20.36 -2.60
CA GLU A 63 -8.94 21.40 -2.52
C GLU A 63 -8.98 22.03 -1.11
N GLU A 64 -8.96 21.22 -0.06
CA GLU A 64 -8.86 21.70 1.33
C GLU A 64 -7.59 22.55 1.56
N PHE A 65 -6.45 22.12 1.00
CA PHE A 65 -5.19 22.86 1.09
C PHE A 65 -5.26 24.23 0.39
N LEU A 66 -5.98 24.34 -0.73
CA LEU A 66 -6.17 25.59 -1.45
C LEU A 66 -7.09 26.56 -0.70
N GLU A 67 -8.11 26.05 -0.01
CA GLU A 67 -9.07 26.86 0.77
C GLU A 67 -8.51 27.30 2.13
N GLY A 68 -7.57 26.55 2.70
CA GLY A 68 -6.92 26.83 3.98
C GLY A 68 -5.72 27.79 3.92
N ARG A 69 -5.52 28.47 2.79
CA ARG A 69 -4.52 29.53 2.59
C ARG A 69 -5.14 30.87 2.25
#